data_AF-A0A835MRP2-F1
#
_entry.id   AF-A0A835MRP2-F1
#
_cell.length_a   1.000
_cell.length_b   1.000
_cell.length_c   1.000
_cell.angle_alpha   90.00
_cell.angle_beta   90.00
_cell.angle_gamma   90.00
#
_symmetry.space_group_name_H-M   'P 1'
#
loop_
_entity.id
_entity.type
_entity.pdbx_description
1 polymer ?
#
loop_
_entity_poly.entity_id
_entity_poly.type
_entity_poly.pdbx_seq_one_letter_code
_entity_poly.pdbx_strand_id
1 'polypeptide(L)'
;MNHHKKPSKPHQKKLQPQGTSWADRGLSLVASKVGKPLSCDESTYTCSRLDFARVCVEIDAGMPFIHNFEIITPLSPEPLHI
;
A
#
# COMPACT_ATOMS: atom_id res chain seq x y z
N MET A 1 41.57 -3.57 12.74
CA MET A 1 40.26 -3.20 13.32
C MET A 1 39.17 -3.72 12.41
N ASN A 2 38.18 -4.47 12.92
CA ASN A 2 37.20 -5.15 12.06
C ASN A 2 35.88 -4.37 12.04
N HIS A 3 35.77 -3.42 11.11
CA HIS A 3 34.58 -2.58 10.93
C HIS A 3 33.39 -3.42 10.45
N HIS A 4 32.52 -3.82 11.39
CA HIS A 4 31.24 -4.46 11.08
C HIS A 4 30.31 -3.46 10.39
N LYS A 5 30.30 -3.48 9.06
CA LYS A 5 29.41 -2.68 8.22
C LYS A 5 27.97 -3.14 8.46
N LYS A 6 27.20 -2.36 9.25
CA LYS A 6 25.78 -2.64 9.52
C LYS A 6 25.01 -2.79 8.20
N PRO A 7 24.06 -3.72 8.09
CA PRO A 7 23.28 -3.90 6.86
C PRO A 7 22.50 -2.62 6.54
N SER A 8 22.61 -2.17 5.29
CA SER A 8 21.81 -1.05 4.78
C SER A 8 20.34 -1.44 4.79
N LYS A 9 19.48 -0.57 5.34
CA LYS A 9 18.02 -0.76 5.29
C LYS A 9 17.56 -0.97 3.83
N PRO A 10 16.59 -1.85 3.56
CA PRO A 10 16.02 -1.96 2.22
C PRO A 10 15.45 -0.60 1.80
N HIS A 11 15.61 -0.24 0.53
CA HIS A 11 15.11 1.02 0.00
C HIS A 11 13.59 0.97 -0.08
N GLN A 12 12.92 1.44 0.97
CA GLN A 12 11.48 1.71 0.92
C GLN A 12 11.22 2.77 -0.14
N LYS A 13 10.75 2.35 -1.31
CA LYS A 13 10.43 3.23 -2.44
C LYS A 13 9.28 4.14 -2.00
N LYS A 14 9.62 5.40 -1.69
CA LYS A 14 8.66 6.41 -1.26
C LYS A 14 7.68 6.64 -2.41
N LEU A 15 6.37 6.57 -2.15
CA LEU A 15 5.37 6.74 -3.19
C LEU A 15 5.43 8.19 -3.70
N GLN A 16 5.93 8.37 -4.93
CA GLN A 16 5.96 9.66 -5.61
C GLN A 16 4.88 9.63 -6.71
N PRO A 17 4.04 10.66 -6.85
CA PRO A 17 2.87 10.65 -7.73
C PRO A 17 3.26 10.90 -9.21
N GLN A 18 4.06 9.99 -9.79
CA GLN A 18 4.51 10.03 -11.18
C GLN A 18 4.68 8.61 -11.75
N GLY A 19 3.58 7.97 -12.15
CA GLY A 19 3.63 6.69 -12.86
C GLY A 19 2.27 6.00 -12.97
N THR A 20 1.86 5.60 -14.18
CA THR A 20 0.61 4.86 -14.39
C THR A 20 0.82 3.36 -14.13
N SER A 21 0.66 2.92 -12.89
CA SER A 21 0.45 1.50 -12.56
C SER A 21 -0.99 1.26 -12.08
N TRP A 22 -1.55 0.10 -12.40
CA TRP A 22 -2.96 -0.21 -12.11
C TRP A 22 -3.24 -0.35 -10.61
N ALA A 23 -2.23 -0.70 -9.82
CA ALA A 23 -2.31 -0.79 -8.37
C ALA A 23 -2.36 0.58 -7.67
N ASP A 24 -1.74 1.62 -8.25
CA ASP A 24 -1.37 2.82 -7.49
C ASP A 24 -2.59 3.63 -7.01
N ARG A 25 -3.59 3.83 -7.87
CA ARG A 25 -4.85 4.51 -7.48
C ARG A 25 -5.77 3.64 -6.63
N GLY A 26 -5.87 2.34 -6.91
CA GLY A 26 -6.72 1.43 -6.16
C GLY A 26 -6.25 1.26 -4.71
N LEU A 27 -4.98 0.88 -4.53
CA LEU A 27 -4.40 0.69 -3.19
C LEU A 27 -4.28 2.01 -2.42
N SER A 28 -3.96 3.13 -3.08
CA SER A 28 -3.95 4.44 -2.41
C SER A 28 -5.35 4.87 -1.96
N LEU A 29 -6.40 4.59 -2.75
CA LEU A 29 -7.78 4.86 -2.33
C LEU A 29 -8.17 4.04 -1.10
N VAL A 30 -7.87 2.73 -1.09
CA VAL A 30 -8.14 1.85 0.07
C VAL A 30 -7.35 2.32 1.30
N ALA A 31 -6.06 2.56 1.15
CA ALA A 31 -5.21 3.05 2.25
C ALA A 31 -5.63 4.44 2.76
N SER A 32 -6.14 5.32 1.89
CA SER A 32 -6.64 6.67 2.27
C SER A 32 -7.83 6.65 3.23
N LYS A 33 -8.54 5.52 3.32
CA LYS A 33 -9.63 5.31 4.29
C LYS A 33 -9.14 4.96 5.70
N VAL A 34 -7.87 4.56 5.85
CA VAL A 34 -7.24 4.22 7.14
C VAL A 34 -6.34 5.36 7.63
N GLY A 35 -5.68 6.07 6.70
CA GLY A 35 -4.77 7.18 7.00
C GLY A 35 -4.05 7.65 5.75
N LYS A 36 -2.86 8.24 5.89
CA LYS A 36 -2.06 8.76 4.77
C LYS A 36 -1.13 7.67 4.20
N PRO A 37 -1.27 7.26 2.92
CA PRO A 37 -0.37 6.27 2.31
C PRO A 37 1.06 6.81 2.20
N LEU A 38 2.07 5.96 2.42
CA LEU A 38 3.50 6.33 2.38
C LEU A 38 4.31 5.58 1.31
N SER A 39 4.10 4.25 1.23
CA SER A 39 4.85 3.34 0.35
C SER A 39 4.19 1.96 0.33
N CYS A 40 4.57 1.12 -0.63
CA CYS A 40 4.29 -0.31 -0.64
C CYS A 40 5.61 -1.10 -0.71
N ASP A 41 5.55 -2.43 -0.57
CA ASP A 41 6.71 -3.29 -0.83
C ASP A 41 6.86 -3.63 -2.31
N GLU A 42 8.03 -4.18 -2.68
CA GLU A 42 8.35 -4.45 -4.09
C GLU A 42 7.44 -5.52 -4.70
N SER A 43 6.99 -6.51 -3.92
CA SER A 43 6.03 -7.52 -4.38
C SER A 43 4.66 -6.92 -4.71
N THR A 44 4.19 -5.98 -3.88
CA THR A 44 2.98 -5.21 -4.14
C THR A 44 3.13 -4.32 -5.38
N TYR A 45 4.23 -3.58 -5.48
CA TYR A 45 4.51 -2.67 -6.61
C TYR A 45 4.63 -3.40 -7.96
N THR A 46 5.21 -4.61 -7.96
CA THR A 46 5.39 -5.44 -9.16
C THR A 46 4.22 -6.39 -9.44
N CYS A 47 3.19 -6.41 -8.58
CA CYS A 47 2.06 -7.35 -8.64
C CYS A 47 2.49 -8.84 -8.62
N SER A 48 3.60 -9.16 -7.95
CA SER A 48 4.24 -10.49 -8.03
C SER A 48 3.79 -11.51 -6.97
N ARG A 49 2.94 -11.13 -6.01
CA ARG A 49 2.16 -12.08 -5.19
C ARG A 49 0.71 -11.59 -5.06
N LEU A 50 -0.16 -12.16 -5.88
CA LEU A 50 -1.54 -11.71 -6.09
C LEU A 50 -2.44 -11.82 -4.85
N ASP A 51 -2.12 -12.68 -3.89
CA ASP A 51 -3.00 -13.00 -2.76
C ASP A 51 -3.22 -11.85 -1.76
N PHE A 52 -2.33 -10.86 -1.69
CA PHE A 52 -2.42 -9.72 -0.75
C PHE A 52 -1.42 -8.59 -1.07
N ALA A 53 -1.88 -7.34 -1.03
CA ALA A 53 -1.03 -6.14 -1.06
C ALA A 53 -0.50 -5.75 0.34
N ARG A 54 0.61 -5.01 0.39
CA ARG A 54 1.18 -4.43 1.62
C ARG A 54 1.50 -2.95 1.42
N VAL A 55 0.89 -2.10 2.26
CA VAL A 55 1.04 -0.63 2.22
C VAL A 55 1.40 -0.12 3.62
N CYS A 56 2.39 0.77 3.70
CA CYS A 56 2.68 1.55 4.90
C CYS A 56 1.77 2.78 4.94
N VAL A 57 1.05 2.97 6.05
CA VAL A 57 0.10 4.06 6.28
C VAL A 57 0.48 4.83 7.53
N GLU A 58 0.46 6.16 7.44
CA GLU A 58 0.62 7.09 8.56
C GLU A 58 -0.76 7.40 9.15
N ILE A 59 -0.91 7.22 10.46
CA ILE A 59 -2.17 7.37 11.20
C ILE A 59 -1.95 8.29 12.41
N ASP A 60 -3.00 9.03 12.80
CA ASP A 60 -2.98 9.84 14.02
C ASP A 60 -3.28 8.96 15.25
N ALA A 61 -2.35 8.93 16.19
CA ALA A 61 -2.49 8.16 17.44
C ALA A 61 -3.45 8.81 18.46
N GLY A 62 -3.89 10.06 18.24
CA GLY A 62 -4.95 10.71 19.01
C GLY A 62 -6.37 10.34 18.56
N MET A 63 -6.51 9.66 17.41
CA MET A 63 -7.80 9.30 16.81
C MET A 63 -8.13 7.80 17.00
N PRO A 64 -9.41 7.42 17.08
CA PRO A 64 -9.80 6.01 17.19
C PRO A 64 -9.43 5.22 15.92
N PHE A 65 -8.99 3.98 16.10
CA PHE A 65 -8.59 3.11 14.99
C PHE A 65 -9.78 2.75 14.09
N ILE A 66 -9.59 2.89 12.77
CA ILE A 66 -10.58 2.49 11.76
C ILE A 66 -10.45 0.98 11.52
N HIS A 67 -11.33 0.21 12.14
CA HIS A 67 -11.36 -1.26 12.03
C HIS A 67 -12.13 -1.76 10.79
N ASN A 68 -13.14 -1.01 10.33
CA ASN A 68 -13.98 -1.36 9.18
C ASN A 68 -14.31 -0.09 8.40
N PHE A 69 -14.39 -0.18 7.07
CA PHE A 69 -14.87 0.89 6.19
C PHE A 69 -15.38 0.30 4.87
N GLU A 70 -16.34 0.98 4.26
CA GLU A 70 -16.83 0.62 2.92
C GLU A 70 -16.01 1.30 1.82
N ILE A 71 -15.86 0.60 0.69
CA ILE A 71 -15.18 1.08 -0.51
C ILE A 71 -16.19 1.13 -1.65
N ILE A 72 -16.65 2.34 -1.98
CA ILE A 72 -17.46 2.57 -3.18
C ILE A 72 -16.53 2.44 -4.39
N THR A 73 -16.58 1.29 -5.06
CA THR A 73 -15.88 1.07 -6.34
C THR A 73 -16.84 1.29 -7.51
N PRO A 74 -16.37 1.71 -8.69
CA PRO A 74 -17.18 1.79 -9.91
C PRO A 74 -17.28 0.44 -10.64
N LEU A 75 -16.95 -0.67 -9.98
CA LEU A 75 -17.05 -2.03 -10.52
C LEU A 75 -18.48 -2.56 -10.32
N SER A 76 -18.89 -3.53 -11.13
CA SER A 76 -20.19 -4.18 -10.94
C SER A 76 -20.27 -4.87 -9.57
N PRO A 77 -21.42 -4.83 -8.87
CA PRO A 77 -21.67 -5.70 -7.72
C PRO A 77 -21.83 -7.17 -8.11
N GLU A 78 -22.02 -7.47 -9.40
CA GLU A 78 -22.02 -8.85 -9.91
C GLU A 78 -20.59 -9.40 -10.00
N PRO A 79 -20.32 -10.62 -9.50
CA PRO A 79 -19.04 -11.29 -9.72
C PRO A 79 -18.75 -11.49 -11.21
N LEU A 80 -17.49 -11.29 -11.59
CA LEU A 80 -17.02 -11.76 -12.89
C LEU A 80 -17.01 -13.30 -12.88
N HIS A 81 -17.84 -13.90 -13.73
CA HIS A 81 -17.70 -15.30 -14.12
C HIS A 81 -16.50 -15.40 -15.08
N ILE A 82 -15.50 -16.19 -14.70
CA ILE A 82 -14.22 -16.41 -15.42
C ILE A 82 -14.01 -17.92 -15.54
#